data_AF-A0A0T9UQK4-F1
#
_entry.id   AF-A0A0T9UQK4-F1
#
_cell.length_a   1.000
_cell.length_b   1.000
_cell.length_c   1.000
_cell.angle_alpha   90.00
_cell.angle_beta   90.00
_cell.angle_gamma   90.00
#
_symmetry.space_group_name_H-M   'P 1'
#
loop_
_entity.id
_entity.type
_entity.pdbx_description
1 polymer ?
#
loop_
_entity_poly.entity_id
_entity_poly.type
_entity_poly.pdbx_seq_one_letter_code
_entity_poly.pdbx_strand_id
1 'polypeptide(L)'
;MNIDEISRDLEKLKYQIRILGESINYQTHPVEALIFSMNWGESDLDRAHDIFEKYDKKLEASESVNWHEFEHELRDEFSIGYQTVKQIILAFYNNHQWTNVCYGYAKSFEPTTPVEFHKITRDNIK
;
A
#
# COMPACT_ATOMS: atom_id res chain seq x y z
N MET A 1 1.36 -38.32 6.07
CA MET A 1 2.00 -37.00 6.10
C MET A 1 1.75 -36.42 7.48
N ASN A 2 2.80 -36.21 8.27
CA ASN A 2 2.65 -35.66 9.62
C ASN A 2 2.67 -34.12 9.58
N ILE A 3 2.40 -33.47 10.72
CA ILE A 3 2.32 -32.01 10.79
C ILE A 3 3.65 -31.33 10.44
N ASP A 4 4.78 -31.94 10.81
CA ASP A 4 6.12 -31.39 10.56
C ASP A 4 6.49 -31.45 9.07
N GLU A 5 6.08 -32.50 8.37
CA GLU A 5 6.23 -32.65 6.92
C GLU A 5 5.40 -31.60 6.19
N ILE A 6 4.14 -31.39 6.60
CA ILE A 6 3.26 -30.36 6.04
C ILE A 6 3.87 -28.96 6.24
N SER A 7 4.32 -28.65 7.46
CA SER A 7 4.97 -27.36 7.75
C SER A 7 6.21 -27.14 6.90
N ARG A 8 7.05 -28.17 6.72
CA ARG A 8 8.25 -28.06 5.87
C ARG A 8 7.90 -27.81 4.41
N ASP A 9 6.88 -28.49 3.89
CA ASP A 9 6.47 -28.30 2.50
C ASP A 9 5.77 -26.96 2.26
N LEU A 10 5.03 -26.44 3.25
CA LEU A 10 4.49 -25.08 3.23
C LEU A 10 5.60 -24.01 3.20
N GLU A 11 6.66 -24.17 3.98
CA GLU A 11 7.79 -23.23 3.95
C GLU A 11 8.54 -23.26 2.61
N LYS A 12 8.68 -24.44 1.98
CA LYS A 12 9.22 -24.53 0.61
C LYS A 12 8.33 -23.81 -0.39
N LEU A 13 7.01 -23.99 -0.31
CA LEU A 13 6.04 -23.32 -1.18
C LEU A 13 6.09 -21.81 -1.00
N LYS A 14 6.06 -21.29 0.24
CA LYS A 14 6.22 -19.85 0.51
C LYS A 14 7.51 -19.29 -0.07
N TYR A 15 8.63 -20.01 0.09
CA TYR A 15 9.90 -19.60 -0.48
C TYR A 15 9.86 -19.54 -2.02
N GLN A 16 9.33 -20.57 -2.68
CA GLN A 16 9.19 -20.60 -4.14
C GLN A 16 8.29 -19.47 -4.65
N ILE A 17 7.17 -19.24 -3.97
CA ILE A 17 6.24 -18.14 -4.27
C ILE A 17 6.93 -16.79 -4.09
N ARG A 18 7.75 -16.60 -3.06
CA ARG A 18 8.51 -15.36 -2.87
C ARG A 18 9.48 -15.11 -4.03
N ILE A 19 10.21 -16.13 -4.48
CA ILE A 19 11.10 -16.03 -5.65
C ILE A 19 10.30 -15.69 -6.93
N LEU A 20 9.10 -16.26 -7.10
CA LEU A 20 8.20 -15.86 -8.19
C LEU A 20 7.71 -14.42 -8.04
N GLY A 21 7.41 -13.98 -6.82
CA GLY A 21 7.01 -12.62 -6.50
C GLY A 21 8.09 -11.59 -6.88
N GLU A 22 9.37 -11.91 -6.70
CA GLU A 22 10.49 -11.07 -7.14
C GLU A 22 10.54 -10.86 -8.67
N SER A 23 9.92 -11.75 -9.45
CA SER A 23 9.80 -11.62 -10.91
C SER A 23 8.62 -10.77 -11.38
N ILE A 24 7.73 -10.38 -10.46
CA ILE A 24 6.58 -9.54 -10.78
C ILE A 24 7.05 -8.14 -11.11
N ASN A 25 6.63 -7.65 -12.27
CA ASN A 25 6.92 -6.30 -12.69
C ASN A 25 6.05 -5.32 -11.89
N TYR A 26 6.67 -4.64 -10.92
CA TYR A 26 6.01 -3.60 -10.11
C TYR A 26 5.39 -2.46 -10.95
N GLN A 27 5.90 -2.20 -12.16
CA GLN A 27 5.34 -1.17 -13.03
C GLN A 27 3.98 -1.56 -13.61
N THR A 28 3.74 -2.85 -13.81
CA THR A 28 2.48 -3.36 -14.40
C THR A 28 1.54 -3.99 -13.37
N HIS A 29 2.08 -4.49 -12.25
CA HIS A 29 1.33 -5.17 -11.17
C HIS A 29 1.78 -4.68 -9.79
N PRO A 30 1.56 -3.39 -9.48
CA PRO A 30 2.10 -2.75 -8.28
C PRO A 30 1.48 -3.29 -6.97
N VAL A 31 0.18 -3.62 -6.97
CA VAL A 31 -0.50 -4.13 -5.76
C VAL A 31 -0.13 -5.58 -5.52
N GLU A 32 -0.03 -6.41 -6.55
CA GLU A 32 0.41 -7.78 -6.43
C GLU A 32 1.86 -7.84 -5.92
N ALA A 33 2.75 -7.01 -6.48
CA ALA A 33 4.11 -6.89 -5.99
C ALA A 33 4.16 -6.42 -4.52
N LEU A 34 3.28 -5.50 -4.11
CA LEU A 34 3.14 -5.09 -2.71
C LEU A 34 2.73 -6.28 -1.83
N ILE A 35 1.70 -7.04 -2.22
CA ILE A 35 1.19 -8.21 -1.48
C ILE A 35 2.33 -9.20 -1.20
N PHE A 36 3.14 -9.53 -2.21
CA PHE A 36 4.28 -10.42 -2.02
C PHE A 36 5.37 -9.83 -1.14
N SER A 37 5.69 -8.54 -1.31
CA SER A 37 6.72 -7.87 -0.49
C SER A 37 6.34 -7.78 0.98
N MET A 38 5.04 -7.66 1.26
CA MET A 38 4.49 -7.52 2.59
C MET A 38 4.04 -8.85 3.21
N ASN A 39 4.07 -9.93 2.43
CA ASN A 39 3.48 -11.23 2.79
C ASN A 39 2.02 -11.08 3.26
N TRP A 40 1.25 -10.26 2.54
CA TRP A 40 -0.16 -10.01 2.82
C TRP A 40 -1.05 -11.15 2.35
N GLY A 41 -2.04 -11.49 3.15
CA GLY A 41 -3.22 -12.24 2.75
C GLY A 41 -4.37 -11.32 2.35
N GLU A 42 -5.51 -11.93 1.99
CA GLU A 42 -6.75 -11.23 1.62
C GLU A 42 -7.19 -10.22 2.69
N SER A 43 -7.24 -10.65 3.95
CA SER A 43 -7.64 -9.79 5.07
C SER A 43 -6.68 -8.61 5.31
N ASP A 44 -5.41 -8.71 4.92
CA ASP A 44 -4.47 -7.59 5.07
C ASP A 44 -4.74 -6.53 4.02
N LEU A 45 -5.04 -6.96 2.79
CA LEU A 45 -5.43 -6.07 1.71
C LEU A 45 -6.76 -5.38 2.01
N ASP A 46 -7.75 -6.12 2.52
CA ASP A 46 -9.04 -5.55 2.93
C ASP A 46 -8.87 -4.46 4.00
N ARG A 47 -8.06 -4.71 5.04
CA ARG A 47 -7.77 -3.70 6.06
C ARG A 47 -7.08 -2.46 5.49
N ALA A 48 -6.21 -2.63 4.49
CA ALA A 48 -5.63 -1.50 3.79
C ALA A 48 -6.73 -0.72 3.03
N HIS A 49 -7.62 -1.42 2.31
CA HIS A 49 -8.76 -0.79 1.65
C HIS A 49 -9.68 -0.05 2.62
N ASP A 50 -9.99 -0.62 3.79
CA ASP A 50 -10.84 0.00 4.81
C ASP A 50 -10.27 1.33 5.30
N ILE A 51 -8.95 1.39 5.54
CA ILE A 51 -8.28 2.64 5.93
C ILE A 51 -8.42 3.66 4.82
N PHE A 52 -8.10 3.31 3.56
CA PHE A 52 -8.22 4.27 2.46
C PHE A 52 -9.68 4.73 2.24
N GLU A 53 -10.64 3.82 2.31
CA GLU A 53 -12.08 4.13 2.16
C GLU A 53 -12.56 5.10 3.24
N LYS A 54 -12.12 4.92 4.50
CA LYS A 54 -12.42 5.84 5.61
C LYS A 54 -12.02 7.28 5.28
N TYR A 55 -10.85 7.49 4.68
CA TYR A 55 -10.36 8.82 4.33
C TYR A 55 -10.96 9.35 3.02
N ASP A 56 -11.27 8.48 2.07
CA ASP A 56 -11.98 8.86 0.85
C ASP A 56 -13.37 9.41 1.18
N LYS A 57 -14.11 8.74 2.07
CA LYS A 57 -15.41 9.21 2.58
C LYS A 57 -15.31 10.60 3.24
N LYS A 58 -14.23 10.87 3.99
CA LYS A 58 -13.98 12.21 4.56
C LYS A 58 -13.77 13.26 3.48
N LEU A 59 -13.03 12.93 2.41
CA LEU A 59 -12.84 13.83 1.27
C LEU A 59 -14.16 14.11 0.55
N GLU A 60 -14.97 13.08 0.29
CA GLU A 60 -16.29 13.21 -0.35
C GLU A 60 -17.24 14.09 0.48
N ALA A 61 -17.20 13.95 1.80
CA ALA A 61 -17.95 14.79 2.74
C ALA A 61 -17.39 16.22 2.88
N SER A 62 -16.30 16.57 2.17
CA SER A 62 -15.58 17.85 2.31
C SER A 62 -15.10 18.13 3.74
N GLU A 63 -14.82 17.07 4.51
CA GLU A 63 -14.28 17.16 5.86
C GLU A 63 -12.76 17.42 5.82
N SER A 64 -12.25 18.04 6.88
CA SER A 64 -10.81 18.21 7.03
C SER A 64 -10.15 16.85 7.31
N VAL A 65 -9.23 16.46 6.43
CA VAL A 65 -8.45 15.23 6.58
C VAL A 65 -7.14 15.50 7.32
N ASN A 66 -6.90 14.75 8.39
CA ASN A 66 -5.61 14.70 9.05
C ASN A 66 -4.72 13.61 8.42
N TRP A 67 -3.80 14.03 7.55
CA TRP A 67 -2.88 13.13 6.85
C TRP A 67 -1.84 12.47 7.75
N HIS A 68 -1.52 13.08 8.89
CA HIS A 68 -0.65 12.48 9.88
C HIS A 68 -1.33 11.32 10.60
N GLU A 69 -2.63 11.45 10.90
CA GLU A 69 -3.46 10.37 11.44
C GLU A 69 -3.55 9.21 10.45
N PHE A 70 -3.75 9.50 9.16
CA PHE A 70 -3.78 8.48 8.11
C PHE A 70 -2.47 7.69 8.01
N GLU A 71 -1.32 8.38 8.04
CA GLU A 71 -0.02 7.70 8.05
C GLU A 71 0.12 6.81 9.30
N HIS A 72 -0.25 7.34 10.47
CA HIS A 72 -0.15 6.60 11.72
C HIS A 72 -1.04 5.36 11.73
N GLU A 73 -2.27 5.45 11.24
CA GLU A 73 -3.19 4.31 11.16
C GLU A 73 -2.62 3.19 10.28
N LEU A 74 -2.04 3.52 9.11
CA LEU A 74 -1.34 2.52 8.28
C LEU A 74 -0.11 1.92 8.97
N ARG A 75 0.66 2.74 9.69
CA ARG A 75 1.87 2.29 10.39
C ARG A 75 1.53 1.35 11.54
N ASP A 76 0.51 1.68 12.31
CA ASP A 76 0.11 0.91 13.47
C ASP A 76 -0.60 -0.39 13.04
N GLU A 77 -1.49 -0.33 12.04
CA GLU A 77 -2.24 -1.48 11.53
C GLU A 77 -1.33 -2.59 10.98
N PHE A 78 -0.28 -2.20 10.25
CA PHE A 78 0.65 -3.14 9.62
C PHE A 78 1.99 -3.26 10.36
N SER A 79 2.18 -2.54 11.47
CA SER A 79 3.46 -2.46 12.19
C SER A 79 4.64 -2.09 11.28
N ILE A 80 4.45 -1.08 10.42
CA ILE A 80 5.40 -0.67 9.38
C ILE A 80 5.99 0.72 9.62
N GLY A 81 7.11 0.98 8.94
CA GLY A 81 7.74 2.29 8.90
C GLY A 81 7.22 3.18 7.78
N TYR A 82 7.58 4.46 7.85
CA TYR A 82 7.21 5.49 6.88
C TYR A 82 7.54 5.12 5.41
N GLN A 83 8.70 4.50 5.16
CA GLN A 83 9.09 4.13 3.79
C GLN A 83 8.13 3.09 3.18
N THR A 84 7.66 2.14 4.00
CA THR A 84 6.69 1.14 3.56
C THR A 84 5.31 1.77 3.33
N VAL A 85 4.90 2.74 4.15
CA VAL A 85 3.67 3.51 3.89
C VAL A 85 3.74 4.13 2.51
N LYS A 86 4.84 4.79 2.15
CA LYS A 86 5.00 5.35 0.81
C LYS A 86 4.86 4.30 -0.29
N GLN A 87 5.43 3.12 -0.11
CA GLN A 87 5.27 2.03 -1.09
C GLN A 87 3.80 1.64 -1.27
N ILE A 88 3.03 1.55 -0.18
CA ILE A 88 1.58 1.30 -0.22
C ILE A 88 0.86 2.41 -1.00
N ILE A 89 1.12 3.68 -0.69
CA ILE A 89 0.51 4.82 -1.42
C ILE A 89 0.84 4.76 -2.91
N LEU A 90 2.11 4.53 -3.24
CA LEU A 90 2.57 4.45 -4.64
C LEU A 90 1.97 3.24 -5.35
N ALA A 91 1.78 2.12 -4.67
CA ALA A 91 1.23 0.91 -5.26
C ALA A 91 -0.25 1.11 -5.62
N PHE A 92 -1.05 1.59 -4.67
CA PHE A 92 -2.47 1.87 -4.92
C PHE A 92 -2.67 2.95 -5.99
N TYR A 93 -1.88 4.03 -5.95
CA TYR A 93 -1.97 5.08 -6.97
C TYR A 93 -1.66 4.55 -8.39
N ASN A 94 -0.59 3.76 -8.54
CA ASN A 94 -0.22 3.19 -9.85
C ASN A 94 -1.25 2.15 -10.32
N ASN A 95 -1.98 1.52 -9.41
CA ASN A 95 -3.08 0.62 -9.73
C ASN A 95 -4.41 1.36 -9.97
N HIS A 96 -4.39 2.69 -10.03
CA HIS A 96 -5.58 3.53 -10.18
C HIS A 96 -6.63 3.36 -9.07
N GLN A 97 -6.19 3.00 -7.87
CA GLN A 97 -7.04 2.86 -6.68
C GLN A 97 -6.81 4.03 -5.73
N TRP A 98 -7.89 4.51 -5.10
CA TRP A 98 -7.86 5.56 -4.07
C TRP A 98 -7.08 6.81 -4.48
N THR A 99 -7.19 7.21 -5.75
CA THR A 99 -6.36 8.26 -6.35
C THR A 99 -6.50 9.59 -5.62
N ASN A 100 -7.70 9.93 -5.15
CA ASN A 100 -7.97 11.15 -4.37
C ASN A 100 -7.25 11.15 -3.02
N VAL A 101 -7.33 10.05 -2.28
CA VAL A 101 -6.63 9.86 -1.00
C VAL A 101 -5.12 9.90 -1.20
N CYS A 102 -4.61 9.19 -2.20
CA CYS A 102 -3.19 9.19 -2.55
C CYS A 102 -2.69 10.60 -2.89
N TYR A 103 -3.47 11.35 -3.68
CA TYR A 103 -3.16 12.73 -4.04
C TYR A 103 -3.21 13.66 -2.83
N GLY A 104 -4.26 13.58 -2.01
CA GLY A 104 -4.40 14.39 -0.80
C GLY A 104 -3.24 14.18 0.17
N TYR A 105 -2.87 12.93 0.41
CA TYR A 105 -1.72 12.58 1.23
C TYR A 105 -0.40 13.11 0.62
N ALA A 106 -0.16 12.89 -0.67
CA ALA A 106 1.04 13.38 -1.34
C ALA A 106 1.18 14.92 -1.29
N LYS A 107 0.06 15.62 -1.43
CA LYS A 107 -0.02 17.09 -1.37
C LYS A 107 0.22 17.64 0.04
N SER A 108 -0.10 16.87 1.08
CA SER A 108 0.11 17.29 2.48
C SER A 108 1.56 17.63 2.82
N PHE A 109 2.52 17.14 2.02
CA PHE A 109 3.95 17.41 2.16
C PHE A 109 4.43 18.68 1.46
N GLU A 110 3.59 19.37 0.69
CA GLU A 110 3.98 20.62 0.02
C GLU A 110 4.42 21.69 1.04
N PRO A 111 5.50 22.45 0.74
CA PRO A 111 6.27 22.46 -0.51
C PRO A 111 7.41 21.43 -0.59
N THR A 112 7.61 20.63 0.46
CA THR A 112 8.70 19.64 0.60
C THR A 112 8.27 18.22 0.19
N THR A 113 7.50 18.10 -0.89
CA THR A 113 6.96 16.81 -1.35
C THR A 113 8.11 15.84 -1.69
N PRO A 114 8.10 14.60 -1.14
CA PRO A 114 9.06 13.57 -1.53
C PRO A 114 9.07 13.33 -3.04
N VAL A 115 10.26 13.10 -3.60
CA VAL A 115 10.46 12.96 -5.06
C VAL A 115 9.55 11.89 -5.66
N GLU A 116 9.36 10.79 -4.94
CA GLU A 116 8.52 9.66 -5.36
C GLU A 116 7.04 10.05 -5.55
N PHE A 117 6.56 11.03 -4.79
CA PHE A 117 5.19 11.53 -4.85
C PHE A 117 4.99 12.62 -5.90
N HIS A 118 6.05 13.12 -6.54
CA HIS A 118 5.89 14.10 -7.61
C HIS A 118 5.06 13.58 -8.77
N LYS A 119 5.09 12.27 -9.08
CA LYS A 119 4.17 11.70 -10.09
C LYS A 119 2.71 11.90 -9.68
N ILE A 120 2.40 11.73 -8.40
CA ILE A 120 1.04 11.88 -7.87
C ILE A 120 0.62 13.36 -7.92
N THR A 121 1.49 14.26 -7.45
CA THR A 121 1.14 15.69 -7.34
C THR A 121 1.15 16.43 -8.67
N ARG A 122 1.96 16.00 -9.64
CA ARG A 122 2.06 16.65 -10.97
C ARG A 122 1.05 16.12 -11.97
N ASP A 123 0.73 14.82 -11.94
CA ASP A 123 -0.21 14.23 -12.91
C ASP A 123 -1.67 14.68 -12.68
N ASN A 124 -1.99 15.11 -11.45
CA ASN A 124 -3.32 15.63 -11.08
C ASN A 124 -3.48 17.15 -11.27
N ILE A 125 -2.51 17.83 -11.89
CA ILE A 125 -2.68 19.22 -12.34
C ILE A 125 -3.24 19.17 -13.76
N LYS A 126 -4.57 19.12 -13.89
CA LYS A 126 -5.30 19.41 -15.13
C LYS A 126 -6.34 20.47 -14.88
#